data_AF-A0A7J7N088-F1
#
_entry.id   AF-A0A7J7N088-F1
#
_cell.length_a   1.000
_cell.length_b   1.000
_cell.length_c   1.000
_cell.angle_alpha   90.00
_cell.angle_beta   90.00
_cell.angle_gamma   90.00
#
_symmetry.space_group_name_H-M   'P 1'
#
loop_
_entity.id
_entity.type
_entity.pdbx_description
1 polymer ?
#
loop_
_entity_poly.entity_id
_entity_poly.type
_entity_poly.pdbx_seq_one_letter_code
_entity_poly.pdbx_strand_id
1 'polypeptide(L)'
;MVTLRSSARTLEISKQTKNNENTQPTEESYEQCRIKRIKENMERMEKLGIQSLSFKLKTEFLPRKPTSQRKTPSHSSPLPSSSQPLRRSSRLQNVTPISYSEVRGPRSKDMLEDTIEGLVEEGSKPEIYTEEHEKLLGTCEESWTLFVDGYGTDGKRIYDSVKGKTCHQCRQKTLGYHTHCSTCNLVQGQFCGDCLYMRYGEHVLEVKKNPSWICPPCRGICNCSLCRHAKGWAPTGTLYRKISKLGFKSVAHYLIQTRRALTDSEKEQPVSAKRSLPFEDKEEFYEKKDFLCSDEPGLKKSQSSDSR
;
A
#
# COMPACT_ATOMS: atom_id res chain seq x y z
N MET A 1 -4.72 22.16 -78.64
CA MET A 1 -5.94 21.37 -78.33
C MET A 1 -6.01 21.24 -76.82
N VAL A 2 -6.75 22.17 -76.19
CA VAL A 2 -8.03 21.93 -75.49
C VAL A 2 -7.86 21.15 -74.17
N THR A 3 -8.19 21.89 -73.12
CA THR A 3 -8.49 21.58 -71.71
C THR A 3 -9.29 20.28 -71.53
N LEU A 4 -9.24 19.60 -70.37
CA LEU A 4 -10.16 19.86 -69.25
C LEU A 4 -9.71 19.06 -68.00
N ARG A 5 -9.39 19.78 -66.92
CA ARG A 5 -9.49 19.28 -65.54
C ARG A 5 -10.95 19.43 -65.12
N SER A 6 -11.67 18.34 -64.85
CA SER A 6 -13.03 18.41 -64.31
C SER A 6 -13.01 18.53 -62.79
N SER A 7 -13.49 19.68 -62.33
CA SER A 7 -13.79 20.02 -60.93
C SER A 7 -14.91 19.13 -60.38
N ALA A 8 -14.67 18.49 -59.22
CA ALA A 8 -15.71 17.81 -58.46
C ALA A 8 -16.41 18.83 -57.55
N ARG A 9 -17.65 19.13 -57.92
CA ARG A 9 -18.55 20.10 -57.29
C ARG A 9 -18.90 19.69 -55.87
N THR A 10 -18.71 20.63 -54.94
CA THR A 10 -19.36 20.68 -53.63
C THR A 10 -20.88 20.63 -53.80
N LEU A 11 -21.51 19.58 -53.27
CA LEU A 11 -22.97 19.52 -53.17
C LEU A 11 -23.41 20.27 -51.92
N GLU A 12 -24.11 21.37 -52.18
CA GLU A 12 -24.85 22.19 -51.23
C GLU A 12 -25.89 21.34 -50.50
N ILE A 13 -25.87 21.38 -49.16
CA ILE A 13 -26.97 20.88 -48.35
C ILE A 13 -27.79 22.09 -47.91
N SER A 14 -29.00 22.18 -48.48
CA SER A 14 -29.99 23.22 -48.19
C SER A 14 -30.23 23.37 -46.70
N LYS A 15 -30.07 24.59 -46.20
CA LYS A 15 -30.65 25.05 -44.93
C LYS A 15 -32.17 25.09 -45.10
N GLN A 16 -32.87 24.03 -44.69
CA GLN A 16 -34.30 24.13 -44.41
C GLN A 16 -34.48 24.61 -42.97
N THR A 17 -34.93 25.86 -42.88
CA THR A 17 -35.67 26.40 -41.76
C THR A 17 -36.81 25.45 -41.39
N LYS A 18 -36.82 24.97 -40.14
CA LYS A 18 -38.02 24.39 -39.54
C LYS A 18 -38.27 25.05 -38.19
N ASN A 19 -39.55 25.38 -38.06
CA ASN A 19 -40.14 26.23 -37.07
C ASN A 19 -40.00 25.68 -35.66
N ASN A 20 -39.99 26.62 -34.73
CA ASN A 20 -40.11 26.43 -33.31
C ASN A 20 -41.52 25.91 -32.99
N GLU A 21 -41.68 24.60 -32.85
CA GLU A 21 -42.78 23.99 -32.12
C GLU A 21 -42.20 23.21 -30.95
N ASN A 22 -42.39 23.78 -29.76
CA ASN A 22 -42.08 23.18 -28.48
C ASN A 22 -43.07 22.04 -28.21
N THR A 23 -42.77 20.84 -28.70
CA THR A 23 -43.46 19.62 -28.28
C THR A 23 -42.49 18.79 -27.45
N GLN A 24 -42.67 18.81 -26.13
CA GLN A 24 -41.96 17.91 -25.23
C GLN A 24 -42.19 16.46 -25.69
N PRO A 25 -41.13 15.66 -25.92
CA PRO A 25 -41.30 14.26 -26.29
C PRO A 25 -41.98 13.54 -25.14
N THR A 26 -43.13 12.94 -25.40
CA THR A 26 -43.85 12.11 -24.42
C THR A 26 -42.92 10.98 -23.94
N GLU A 27 -42.97 10.63 -22.65
CA GLU A 27 -42.15 9.56 -22.05
C GLU A 27 -42.23 8.26 -22.85
N GLU A 28 -43.39 8.01 -23.47
CA GLU A 28 -43.65 6.86 -24.33
C GLU A 28 -42.81 6.85 -25.61
N SER A 29 -42.58 8.00 -26.25
CA SER A 29 -41.69 8.11 -27.43
C SER A 29 -40.23 7.85 -27.07
N TYR A 30 -39.79 8.35 -25.91
CA TYR A 30 -38.45 8.10 -25.40
C TYR A 30 -38.22 6.62 -25.07
N GLU A 31 -39.17 5.97 -24.40
CA GLU A 31 -39.07 4.53 -24.08
C GLU A 31 -39.10 3.66 -25.33
N GLN A 32 -39.89 4.01 -26.36
CA GLN A 32 -39.84 3.30 -27.65
C GLN A 32 -38.47 3.44 -28.33
N CYS A 33 -37.89 4.64 -28.35
CA CYS A 33 -36.55 4.88 -28.89
C CYS A 33 -35.47 4.13 -28.09
N ARG A 34 -35.64 4.02 -26.77
CA ARG A 34 -34.75 3.27 -25.88
C ARG A 34 -34.85 1.77 -26.12
N ILE A 35 -36.05 1.21 -26.23
CA ILE A 35 -36.28 -0.21 -26.54
C ILE A 35 -35.68 -0.58 -27.89
N LYS A 36 -35.87 0.27 -28.91
CA LYS A 36 -35.30 0.05 -30.24
C LYS A 36 -33.78 0.00 -30.21
N ARG A 37 -33.12 0.93 -29.50
CA ARG A 37 -31.66 0.90 -29.31
C ARG A 37 -31.17 -0.32 -28.55
N ILE A 38 -31.91 -0.76 -27.52
CA ILE A 38 -31.58 -1.99 -26.78
C ILE A 38 -31.66 -3.20 -27.72
N LYS A 39 -32.70 -3.28 -28.56
CA LYS A 39 -32.88 -4.36 -29.54
C LYS A 39 -31.77 -4.39 -30.59
N GLU A 40 -31.45 -3.24 -31.18
CA GLU A 40 -30.35 -3.10 -32.16
C GLU A 40 -29.00 -3.51 -31.54
N ASN A 41 -28.74 -3.13 -30.28
CA ASN A 41 -27.54 -3.56 -29.57
C ASN A 41 -27.52 -5.07 -29.30
N MET A 42 -28.66 -5.67 -28.94
CA MET A 42 -28.75 -7.13 -28.76
C MET A 42 -28.47 -7.89 -30.05
N GLU A 43 -29.08 -7.48 -31.16
CA GLU A 43 -28.83 -8.07 -32.49
C GLU A 43 -27.36 -7.90 -32.90
N ARG A 44 -26.75 -6.74 -32.61
CA ARG A 44 -25.31 -6.52 -32.84
C ARG A 44 -24.45 -7.47 -32.01
N MET A 45 -24.77 -7.69 -30.74
CA MET A 45 -24.04 -8.61 -29.85
C MET A 45 -24.15 -10.07 -30.32
N GLU A 46 -25.31 -10.45 -30.86
CA GLU A 46 -25.56 -11.77 -31.45
C GLU A 46 -24.78 -11.94 -32.76
N LYS A 47 -24.82 -10.94 -33.65
CA LYS A 47 -24.06 -10.95 -34.92
C LYS A 47 -22.55 -11.04 -34.71
N LEU A 48 -22.04 -10.45 -33.62
CA LEU A 48 -20.63 -10.56 -33.22
C LEU A 48 -20.30 -11.89 -32.53
N GLY A 49 -21.29 -12.78 -32.35
CA GLY A 49 -21.10 -14.10 -31.77
C GLY A 49 -20.70 -14.08 -30.30
N ILE A 50 -20.84 -12.95 -29.60
CA ILE A 50 -20.25 -12.73 -28.26
C ILE A 50 -20.84 -13.71 -27.23
N GLN A 51 -22.14 -14.00 -27.34
CA GLN A 51 -22.78 -14.99 -26.47
C GLN A 51 -22.20 -16.40 -26.70
N SER A 52 -22.04 -16.81 -27.97
CA SER A 52 -21.44 -18.11 -28.31
C SER A 52 -19.98 -18.24 -27.85
N LEU A 53 -19.19 -17.16 -27.97
CA LEU A 53 -17.82 -17.09 -27.48
C LEU A 53 -17.77 -17.17 -25.95
N SER A 54 -18.69 -16.50 -25.26
CA SER A 54 -18.78 -16.55 -23.79
C SER A 54 -19.09 -17.96 -23.27
N PHE A 55 -19.97 -18.70 -23.95
CA PHE A 55 -20.28 -20.09 -23.62
C PHE A 55 -19.11 -21.03 -23.89
N LYS A 56 -18.38 -20.85 -25.00
CA LYS A 56 -17.17 -21.61 -25.33
C LYS A 56 -16.07 -21.38 -24.29
N LEU A 57 -15.83 -20.13 -23.90
CA LEU A 57 -14.87 -19.81 -22.83
C LEU A 57 -15.31 -20.43 -21.49
N LYS A 58 -16.60 -20.40 -21.15
CA LYS A 58 -17.09 -21.03 -19.91
C LYS A 58 -16.98 -22.56 -19.88
N THR A 59 -17.02 -23.20 -21.05
CA THR A 59 -16.92 -24.66 -21.18
C THR A 59 -15.47 -25.13 -21.29
N GLU A 60 -14.59 -24.34 -21.91
CA GLU A 60 -13.15 -24.64 -21.99
C GLU A 60 -12.40 -24.32 -20.69
N PHE A 61 -12.89 -23.35 -19.90
CA PHE A 61 -12.36 -23.03 -18.58
C PHE A 61 -13.25 -23.59 -17.45
N LEU A 62 -13.46 -24.90 -17.43
CA LEU A 62 -13.84 -25.57 -16.18
C LEU A 62 -12.65 -25.51 -15.21
N PRO A 63 -12.75 -24.86 -14.03
CA PRO A 63 -11.65 -24.89 -13.09
C PRO A 63 -11.50 -26.31 -12.54
N ARG A 64 -10.36 -26.95 -12.83
CA ARG A 64 -9.88 -28.07 -12.00
C ARG A 64 -9.79 -27.53 -10.57
N LYS A 65 -10.49 -28.18 -9.63
CA LYS A 65 -10.36 -27.90 -8.19
C LYS A 65 -8.88 -27.84 -7.81
N PRO A 66 -8.36 -26.72 -7.28
CA PRO A 66 -7.11 -26.73 -6.55
C PRO A 66 -7.39 -27.26 -5.14
N THR A 67 -6.95 -28.47 -4.84
CA THR A 67 -6.63 -28.87 -3.47
C THR A 67 -5.39 -28.10 -3.03
N SER A 68 -5.58 -26.92 -2.45
CA SER A 68 -4.53 -26.28 -1.65
C SER A 68 -5.17 -25.31 -0.66
N GLN A 69 -5.03 -25.63 0.63
CA GLN A 69 -5.42 -24.78 1.73
C GLN A 69 -4.44 -23.60 1.81
N ARG A 70 -4.83 -22.43 1.30
CA ARG A 70 -4.15 -21.16 1.62
C ARG A 70 -5.14 -20.23 2.30
N LYS A 71 -4.95 -20.03 3.60
CA LYS A 71 -5.75 -19.14 4.45
C LYS A 71 -5.19 -17.72 4.32
N THR A 72 -5.97 -16.79 3.78
CA THR A 72 -5.73 -15.35 3.91
C THR A 72 -6.63 -14.78 5.02
N PRO A 73 -6.12 -14.04 6.01
CA PRO A 73 -6.95 -13.44 7.05
C PRO A 73 -7.54 -12.12 6.53
N SER A 74 -8.88 -12.03 6.49
CA SER A 74 -9.58 -10.75 6.29
C SER A 74 -10.22 -10.30 7.61
N HIS A 75 -9.69 -9.24 8.18
CA HIS A 75 -10.29 -8.53 9.31
C HIS A 75 -11.60 -7.86 8.87
N SER A 76 -12.70 -8.19 9.55
CA SER A 76 -13.86 -7.30 9.63
C SER A 76 -14.36 -7.29 11.08
N SER A 77 -14.32 -6.11 11.68
CA SER A 77 -14.89 -5.83 13.00
C SER A 77 -16.40 -5.61 12.85
N PRO A 78 -17.26 -6.08 13.77
CA PRO A 78 -18.70 -5.83 13.69
C PRO A 78 -19.02 -4.40 14.16
N LEU A 79 -19.70 -3.62 13.32
CA LEU A 79 -20.51 -2.49 13.78
C LEU A 79 -21.87 -3.01 14.28
N PRO A 80 -22.45 -2.40 15.32
CA PRO A 80 -23.71 -2.84 15.92
C PRO A 80 -24.89 -2.70 14.97
N SER A 81 -25.79 -3.67 15.07
CA SER A 81 -27.02 -3.85 14.29
C SER A 81 -27.86 -2.57 14.25
N SER A 82 -27.85 -1.87 13.12
CA SER A 82 -28.88 -0.89 12.80
C SER A 82 -30.07 -1.65 12.23
N SER A 83 -31.21 -1.58 12.91
CA SER A 83 -32.50 -2.15 12.55
C SER A 83 -33.15 -1.44 11.34
N GLN A 84 -32.36 -1.00 10.38
CA GLN A 84 -32.86 -0.43 9.13
C GLN A 84 -32.94 -1.52 8.05
N PRO A 85 -34.05 -1.58 7.29
CA PRO A 85 -34.16 -2.50 6.18
C PRO A 85 -33.00 -2.26 5.21
N LEU A 86 -32.22 -3.31 4.94
CA LEU A 86 -31.27 -3.29 3.82
C LEU A 86 -32.07 -2.84 2.59
N ARG A 87 -31.58 -1.81 1.87
CA ARG A 87 -32.10 -1.40 0.55
C ARG A 87 -31.92 -2.54 -0.44
N ARG A 88 -32.76 -3.56 -0.34
CA ARG A 88 -32.83 -4.66 -1.27
C ARG A 88 -33.94 -4.32 -2.26
N SER A 89 -33.60 -4.34 -3.54
CA SER A 89 -34.57 -4.08 -4.60
C SER A 89 -35.76 -5.05 -4.46
N SER A 90 -36.95 -4.55 -4.76
CA SER A 90 -38.20 -5.34 -4.71
C SER A 90 -38.10 -6.64 -5.52
N ARG A 91 -37.27 -6.64 -6.58
CA ARG A 91 -37.00 -7.80 -7.44
C ARG A 91 -36.31 -8.97 -6.74
N LEU A 92 -35.68 -8.76 -5.58
CA LEU A 92 -34.92 -9.79 -4.85
C LEU A 92 -35.51 -10.11 -3.47
N GLN A 93 -36.77 -9.72 -3.22
CA GLN A 93 -37.47 -9.92 -1.94
C GLN A 93 -37.66 -11.41 -1.59
N ASN A 94 -37.90 -12.25 -2.60
CA ASN A 94 -38.21 -13.67 -2.41
C ASN A 94 -36.99 -14.60 -2.51
N VAL A 95 -35.79 -14.04 -2.66
CA VAL A 95 -34.54 -14.82 -2.75
C VAL A 95 -33.85 -14.77 -1.39
N THR A 96 -33.82 -15.92 -0.70
CA THR A 96 -33.06 -16.08 0.53
C THR A 96 -31.61 -15.68 0.29
N PRO A 97 -31.06 -14.74 1.07
CA PRO A 97 -29.67 -14.34 0.93
C PRO A 97 -28.78 -15.54 1.24
N ILE A 98 -27.90 -15.90 0.29
CA ILE A 98 -27.01 -17.04 0.45
C ILE A 98 -25.90 -16.63 1.42
N SER A 99 -25.90 -17.25 2.60
CA SER A 99 -24.88 -17.07 3.64
C SER A 99 -23.78 -18.11 3.44
N TYR A 100 -22.56 -17.66 3.13
CA TYR A 100 -21.40 -18.52 2.91
C TYR A 100 -20.52 -18.69 4.16
N SER A 101 -21.05 -18.40 5.35
CA SER A 101 -20.28 -18.41 6.59
C SER A 101 -20.24 -19.81 7.22
N GLU A 102 -19.14 -20.54 7.06
CA GLU A 102 -18.85 -21.73 7.86
C GLU A 102 -18.51 -21.33 9.31
N VAL A 103 -19.29 -21.84 10.28
CA VAL A 103 -19.08 -21.60 11.71
C VAL A 103 -17.82 -22.33 12.18
N ARG A 104 -16.85 -21.61 12.77
CA ARG A 104 -15.72 -22.21 13.50
C ARG A 104 -15.68 -21.69 14.93
N GLY A 105 -15.48 -22.60 15.88
CA GLY A 105 -15.43 -22.35 17.33
C GLY A 105 -14.23 -21.50 17.79
N PRO A 106 -14.22 -21.13 19.09
CA PRO A 106 -13.34 -20.09 19.64
C PRO A 106 -11.87 -20.53 19.66
N ARG A 107 -10.96 -19.61 19.30
CA ARG A 107 -9.50 -19.79 19.42
C ARG A 107 -8.96 -18.92 20.56
N SER A 108 -8.10 -19.53 21.38
CA SER A 108 -7.40 -18.95 22.54
C SER A 108 -6.38 -17.85 22.16
N LYS A 109 -5.97 -17.08 23.18
CA LYS A 109 -5.47 -15.70 23.11
C LYS A 109 -3.95 -15.52 22.92
N ASP A 110 -3.20 -16.57 22.61
CA ASP A 110 -1.73 -16.48 22.66
C ASP A 110 -1.09 -16.75 21.29
N MET A 111 -0.97 -15.71 20.43
CA MET A 111 -0.10 -15.70 19.22
C MET A 111 -0.05 -14.26 18.65
N LEU A 112 0.47 -13.26 19.40
CA LEU A 112 0.66 -11.87 18.91
C LEU A 112 2.05 -11.31 19.21
N GLU A 113 3.09 -12.15 19.26
CA GLU A 113 4.45 -11.64 19.53
C GLU A 113 5.47 -11.84 18.39
N ASP A 114 5.18 -12.68 17.38
CA ASP A 114 6.17 -13.04 16.34
C ASP A 114 5.96 -12.44 14.94
N THR A 115 5.19 -11.36 14.77
CA THR A 115 4.91 -10.81 13.41
C THR A 115 5.88 -9.74 12.91
N ILE A 116 7.08 -9.63 13.48
CA ILE A 116 8.13 -8.72 12.98
C ILE A 116 9.26 -9.46 12.26
N GLU A 117 9.31 -10.79 12.33
CA GLU A 117 10.36 -11.58 11.69
C GLU A 117 9.73 -12.77 10.95
N GLY A 118 9.86 -12.81 9.62
CA GLY A 118 9.53 -14.03 8.85
C GLY A 118 8.22 -14.02 8.05
N LEU A 119 8.07 -13.11 7.08
CA LEU A 119 7.39 -13.43 5.83
C LEU A 119 8.02 -12.62 4.69
N VAL A 120 9.29 -12.92 4.40
CA VAL A 120 9.89 -12.54 3.12
C VAL A 120 9.19 -13.41 2.09
N GLU A 121 8.13 -12.88 1.45
CA GLU A 121 7.62 -13.50 0.23
C GLU A 121 8.77 -13.58 -0.76
N GLU A 122 9.06 -14.81 -1.20
CA GLU A 122 10.06 -15.16 -2.19
C GLU A 122 9.83 -14.32 -3.46
N GLY A 123 10.64 -13.26 -3.65
CA GLY A 123 10.49 -12.27 -4.72
C GLY A 123 10.24 -10.82 -4.29
N SER A 124 10.12 -10.54 -2.98
CA SER A 124 10.01 -9.17 -2.48
C SER A 124 11.35 -8.41 -2.60
N LYS A 125 11.33 -7.24 -3.24
CA LYS A 125 12.54 -6.40 -3.39
C LYS A 125 12.96 -5.90 -2.01
N PRO A 126 14.23 -6.13 -1.57
CA PRO A 126 14.69 -5.65 -0.28
C PRO A 126 14.60 -4.12 -0.25
N GLU A 127 14.05 -3.60 0.84
CA GLU A 127 13.93 -2.17 1.06
C GLU A 127 15.21 -1.67 1.73
N ILE A 128 16.14 -1.24 0.89
CA ILE A 128 17.45 -0.75 1.27
C ILE A 128 17.43 0.78 1.23
N TYR A 129 17.90 1.40 2.31
CA TYR A 129 18.11 2.85 2.40
C TYR A 129 19.62 3.12 2.47
N THR A 130 20.09 4.15 1.75
CA THR A 130 21.51 4.58 1.73
C THR A 130 21.71 5.83 2.59
N GLU A 131 22.96 6.22 2.85
CA GLU A 131 23.32 7.49 3.51
C GLU A 131 22.71 8.71 2.83
N GLU A 132 22.58 8.66 1.51
CA GLU A 132 21.96 9.73 0.72
C GLU A 132 20.49 9.92 1.11
N HIS A 133 19.77 8.83 1.43
CA HIS A 133 18.37 8.91 1.86
C HIS A 133 18.22 9.56 3.23
N GLU A 134 19.19 9.39 4.12
CA GLU A 134 19.20 10.06 5.42
C GLU A 134 19.46 11.56 5.28
N LYS A 135 20.37 11.96 4.38
CA LYS A 135 20.62 13.37 4.05
C LYS A 135 19.40 14.06 3.41
N LEU A 136 18.51 13.29 2.77
CA LEU A 136 17.28 13.79 2.15
C LEU A 136 16.12 13.97 3.13
N LEU A 137 16.25 13.48 4.38
CA LEU A 137 15.27 13.72 5.43
C LEU A 137 15.28 15.20 5.80
N GLY A 138 14.10 15.81 5.82
CA GLY A 138 13.98 17.16 6.32
C GLY A 138 14.05 17.19 7.85
N THR A 139 14.61 18.28 8.36
CA THR A 139 14.60 18.65 9.77
C THR A 139 13.43 19.59 10.05
N CYS A 140 13.00 19.61 11.31
CA CYS A 140 11.98 20.52 11.83
C CYS A 140 12.65 21.32 12.95
N GLU A 141 12.67 22.65 12.85
CA GLU A 141 13.17 23.51 13.93
C GLU A 141 12.01 23.85 14.88
N GLU A 142 10.85 24.20 14.33
CA GLU A 142 9.64 24.53 15.09
C GLU A 142 8.81 23.27 15.40
N SER A 143 8.16 23.24 16.56
CA SER A 143 7.20 22.17 16.89
C SER A 143 5.87 22.37 16.17
N TRP A 144 5.35 21.34 15.51
CA TRP A 144 4.02 21.36 14.90
C TRP A 144 2.92 20.91 15.87
N THR A 145 1.84 21.67 15.97
CA THR A 145 0.63 21.27 16.71
C THR A 145 -0.30 20.45 15.80
N LEU A 146 -0.39 19.15 16.09
CA LEU A 146 -1.23 18.23 15.33
C LEU A 146 -2.72 18.51 15.54
N PHE A 147 -3.52 18.29 14.50
CA PHE A 147 -4.99 18.37 14.55
C PHE A 147 -5.56 19.78 14.82
N VAL A 148 -4.77 20.83 14.57
CA VAL A 148 -5.20 22.23 14.72
C VAL A 148 -5.49 22.85 13.35
N ASP A 149 -4.51 22.83 12.44
CA ASP A 149 -4.66 23.39 11.10
C ASP A 149 -5.61 22.56 10.22
N GLY A 150 -6.60 23.23 9.61
CA GLY A 150 -7.63 22.58 8.81
C GLY A 150 -8.73 21.87 9.62
N TYR A 151 -8.86 22.19 10.92
CA TYR A 151 -9.91 21.68 11.80
C TYR A 151 -10.86 22.81 12.23
N GLY A 152 -12.14 22.46 12.39
CA GLY A 152 -13.17 23.37 12.87
C GLY A 152 -13.10 23.58 14.37
N THR A 153 -13.92 24.50 14.87
CA THR A 153 -14.11 24.71 16.31
C THR A 153 -14.67 23.48 17.02
N ASP A 154 -15.28 22.55 16.27
CA ASP A 154 -15.77 21.26 16.72
C ASP A 154 -14.67 20.18 16.82
N GLY A 155 -13.41 20.51 16.52
CA GLY A 155 -12.29 19.57 16.51
C GLY A 155 -12.32 18.56 15.36
N LYS A 156 -13.19 18.76 14.36
CA LYS A 156 -13.27 17.88 13.19
C LYS A 156 -12.53 18.50 12.01
N ARG A 157 -11.93 17.62 11.21
CA ARG A 157 -11.23 18.02 9.97
C ARG A 157 -12.23 18.62 8.98
N ILE A 158 -11.91 19.78 8.43
CA ILE A 158 -12.76 20.51 7.49
C ILE A 158 -12.44 20.05 6.06
N TYR A 159 -13.43 19.41 5.42
CA TYR A 159 -13.35 18.97 4.03
C TYR A 159 -14.06 19.96 3.12
N ASP A 160 -13.44 20.32 2.00
CA ASP A 160 -14.03 21.23 1.01
C ASP A 160 -13.71 20.73 -0.40
N SER A 161 -14.75 20.38 -1.16
CA SER A 161 -14.63 19.84 -2.52
C SER A 161 -14.23 20.88 -3.56
N VAL A 162 -14.35 22.18 -3.26
CA VAL A 162 -14.04 23.29 -4.17
C VAL A 162 -12.73 23.96 -3.76
N LYS A 163 -12.67 24.53 -2.55
CA LYS A 163 -11.52 25.32 -2.06
C LYS A 163 -10.45 24.49 -1.38
N GLY A 164 -10.75 23.24 -1.00
CA GLY A 164 -9.78 22.36 -0.36
C GLY A 164 -8.62 22.02 -1.28
N LYS A 165 -7.49 21.64 -0.69
CA LYS A 165 -6.33 21.10 -1.42
C LYS A 165 -6.19 19.62 -1.12
N THR A 166 -5.76 18.84 -2.10
CA THR A 166 -5.61 17.40 -1.96
C THR A 166 -4.23 17.08 -1.41
N CYS A 167 -4.18 16.35 -0.30
CA CYS A 167 -2.91 15.84 0.21
C CYS A 167 -2.53 14.52 -0.46
N HIS A 168 -1.30 14.38 -0.95
CA HIS A 168 -0.75 13.15 -1.52
C HIS A 168 -0.84 11.96 -0.55
N GLN A 169 -0.59 12.21 0.74
CA GLN A 169 -0.46 11.16 1.74
C GLN A 169 -1.79 10.59 2.23
N CYS A 170 -2.71 11.43 2.68
CA CYS A 170 -4.02 10.98 3.16
C CYS A 170 -5.09 10.99 2.05
N ARG A 171 -4.79 11.57 0.89
CA ARG A 171 -5.70 11.70 -0.27
C ARG A 171 -6.99 12.44 0.03
N GLN A 172 -7.03 13.14 1.15
CA GLN A 172 -8.17 13.95 1.55
C GLN A 172 -8.02 15.37 0.98
N LYS A 173 -9.16 15.96 0.60
CA LYS A 173 -9.26 17.34 0.15
C LYS A 173 -9.74 18.21 1.31
N THR A 174 -8.84 18.96 1.93
CA THR A 174 -9.10 19.70 3.17
C THR A 174 -8.70 21.16 3.05
N LEU A 175 -9.28 21.99 3.92
CA LEU A 175 -8.75 23.33 4.18
C LEU A 175 -7.48 23.24 5.05
N GLY A 176 -6.78 24.36 5.19
CA GLY A 176 -5.52 24.46 5.95
C GLY A 176 -4.28 24.55 5.07
N TYR A 177 -3.12 24.55 5.72
CA TYR A 177 -1.82 24.64 5.08
C TYR A 177 -1.48 23.39 4.30
N HIS A 178 -1.07 23.62 3.06
CA HIS A 178 -0.56 22.59 2.16
C HIS A 178 0.74 23.06 1.52
N THR A 179 1.66 22.13 1.34
CA THR A 179 2.92 22.35 0.63
C THR A 179 2.73 22.40 -0.89
N HIS A 180 3.72 22.94 -1.59
CA HIS A 180 3.85 22.87 -3.04
C HIS A 180 5.30 22.56 -3.38
N CYS A 181 5.54 21.60 -4.27
CA CYS A 181 6.88 21.17 -4.67
C CYS A 181 7.42 22.05 -5.80
N SER A 182 8.64 22.55 -5.66
CA SER A 182 9.34 23.34 -6.67
C SER A 182 9.59 22.58 -7.98
N THR A 183 9.83 21.26 -7.89
CA THR A 183 10.19 20.43 -9.04
C THR A 183 8.97 19.93 -9.82
N CYS A 184 8.01 19.27 -9.16
CA CYS A 184 6.93 18.61 -9.88
C CYS A 184 5.71 19.49 -10.10
N ASN A 185 5.45 20.49 -9.25
CA ASN A 185 4.25 21.35 -9.32
C ASN A 185 2.91 20.59 -9.44
N LEU A 186 2.89 19.29 -9.08
CA LEU A 186 1.74 18.38 -9.18
C LEU A 186 1.11 18.15 -7.80
N VAL A 187 -0.07 17.54 -7.78
CA VAL A 187 -0.75 17.10 -6.54
C VAL A 187 0.12 16.14 -5.72
N GLN A 188 1.05 15.42 -6.36
CA GLN A 188 2.05 14.58 -5.67
C GLN A 188 2.96 15.38 -4.74
N GLY A 189 3.17 16.67 -5.00
CA GLY A 189 3.95 17.59 -4.16
C GLY A 189 3.16 18.27 -3.04
N GLN A 190 1.86 17.99 -2.91
CA GLN A 190 0.99 18.63 -1.93
C GLN A 190 0.79 17.76 -0.69
N PHE A 191 1.18 18.26 0.46
CA PHE A 191 1.03 17.60 1.76
C PHE A 191 0.34 18.53 2.74
N CYS A 192 -0.65 18.03 3.50
CA CYS A 192 -1.16 18.77 4.64
C CYS A 192 -0.15 18.74 5.80
N GLY A 193 -0.22 19.72 6.70
CA GLY A 193 0.73 19.86 7.80
C GLY A 193 0.88 18.61 8.67
N ASP A 194 -0.24 18.02 9.11
CA ASP A 194 -0.22 16.79 9.91
C ASP A 194 0.53 15.65 9.21
N CYS A 195 0.28 15.43 7.92
CA CYS A 195 0.92 14.33 7.19
C CYS A 195 2.40 14.58 6.96
N LEU A 196 2.77 15.82 6.66
CA LEU A 196 4.15 16.21 6.46
C LEU A 196 4.97 16.00 7.74
N TYR A 197 4.45 16.50 8.86
CA TYR A 197 5.10 16.38 10.17
C TYR A 197 5.18 14.92 10.63
N MET A 198 4.05 14.21 10.69
CA MET A 198 4.03 12.84 11.22
C MET A 198 4.89 11.88 10.39
N ARG A 199 4.89 12.03 9.05
CA ARG A 199 5.52 11.04 8.18
C ARG A 199 6.93 11.38 7.73
N TYR A 200 7.25 12.65 7.60
CA TYR A 200 8.55 13.10 7.11
C TYR A 200 9.31 13.90 8.17
N GLY A 201 8.62 14.53 9.11
CA GLY A 201 9.25 15.29 10.19
C GLY A 201 9.66 16.68 9.71
N GLU A 202 8.86 17.27 8.82
CA GLU A 202 9.06 18.59 8.25
C GLU A 202 7.90 19.52 8.64
N HIS A 203 8.19 20.80 8.84
CA HIS A 203 7.19 21.80 9.21
C HIS A 203 6.57 22.45 7.97
N VAL A 204 5.24 22.47 7.88
CA VAL A 204 4.56 23.01 6.68
C VAL A 204 4.80 24.50 6.48
N LEU A 205 4.96 25.27 7.55
CA LEU A 205 5.20 26.72 7.45
C LEU A 205 6.64 27.02 7.02
N GLU A 206 7.63 26.27 7.52
CA GLU A 206 9.03 26.38 7.08
C GLU A 206 9.12 26.01 5.60
N VAL A 207 8.50 24.90 5.21
CA VAL A 207 8.44 24.47 3.81
C VAL A 207 7.81 25.53 2.91
N LYS A 208 6.73 26.18 3.35
CA LYS A 208 6.09 27.25 2.56
C LYS A 208 6.95 28.51 2.43
N LYS A 209 7.82 28.80 3.40
CA LYS A 209 8.80 29.90 3.32
C LYS A 209 9.93 29.57 2.34
N ASN A 210 10.20 28.29 2.09
CA ASN A 210 11.30 27.81 1.25
C ASN A 210 10.83 27.56 -0.21
N PRO A 211 11.10 28.47 -1.17
CA PRO A 211 10.65 28.29 -2.56
C PRO A 211 11.36 27.15 -3.29
N SER A 212 12.53 26.73 -2.80
CA SER A 212 13.32 25.62 -3.35
C SER A 212 12.89 24.25 -2.83
N TRP A 213 11.86 24.16 -1.96
CA TRP A 213 11.48 22.90 -1.34
C TRP A 213 11.04 21.83 -2.34
N ILE A 214 11.64 20.64 -2.21
CA ILE A 214 11.37 19.46 -3.03
C ILE A 214 10.56 18.47 -2.20
N CYS A 215 9.50 17.88 -2.75
CA CYS A 215 8.64 16.96 -2.00
C CYS A 215 9.24 15.55 -1.80
N PRO A 216 8.76 14.78 -0.80
CA PRO A 216 9.24 13.42 -0.55
C PRO A 216 9.15 12.46 -1.75
N PRO A 217 8.13 12.52 -2.63
CA PRO A 217 8.13 11.76 -3.88
C PRO A 217 9.30 12.10 -4.81
N CYS A 218 9.57 13.39 -5.04
CA CYS A 218 10.68 13.84 -5.90
C CYS A 218 12.05 13.52 -5.29
N ARG A 219 12.17 13.52 -3.96
CA ARG A 219 13.37 13.06 -3.25
C ARG A 219 13.51 11.53 -3.22
N GLY A 220 12.51 10.78 -3.68
CA GLY A 220 12.53 9.31 -3.63
C GLY A 220 12.32 8.70 -2.23
N ILE A 221 12.07 9.48 -1.18
CA ILE A 221 11.87 8.99 0.21
C ILE A 221 10.40 8.84 0.60
N CYS A 222 9.45 8.99 -0.33
CA CYS A 222 8.03 8.88 -0.03
C CYS A 222 7.64 7.52 0.58
N ASN A 223 6.96 7.55 1.73
CA ASN A 223 6.48 6.38 2.45
C ASN A 223 4.95 6.18 2.34
N CYS A 224 4.30 6.80 1.36
CA CYS A 224 2.88 6.57 1.12
C CYS A 224 2.63 5.15 0.59
N SER A 225 1.44 4.61 0.84
CA SER A 225 1.13 3.23 0.46
C SER A 225 1.24 2.97 -1.04
N LEU A 226 0.84 3.92 -1.92
CA LEU A 226 0.99 3.70 -3.37
C LEU A 226 2.46 3.70 -3.77
N CYS A 227 3.25 4.66 -3.30
CA CYS A 227 4.67 4.76 -3.65
C CYS A 227 5.45 3.55 -3.15
N ARG A 228 5.09 3.00 -1.99
CA ARG A 228 5.70 1.76 -1.47
C ARG A 228 5.29 0.54 -2.29
N HIS A 229 4.01 0.38 -2.60
CA HIS A 229 3.57 -0.70 -3.50
C HIS A 229 4.23 -0.62 -4.88
N ALA A 230 4.38 0.59 -5.45
CA ALA A 230 5.07 0.77 -6.72
C ALA A 230 6.55 0.35 -6.67
N LYS A 231 7.18 0.45 -5.48
CA LYS A 231 8.54 -0.03 -5.23
C LYS A 231 8.62 -1.52 -4.85
N GLY A 232 7.48 -2.18 -4.65
CA GLY A 232 7.41 -3.57 -4.19
C GLY A 232 7.58 -3.74 -2.68
N TRP A 233 7.35 -2.68 -1.91
CA TRP A 233 7.48 -2.68 -0.44
C TRP A 233 6.13 -2.75 0.26
N ALA A 234 6.10 -3.39 1.43
CA ALA A 234 4.91 -3.46 2.28
C ALA A 234 4.45 -2.05 2.73
N PRO A 235 3.15 -1.76 2.80
CA PRO A 235 2.64 -0.45 3.18
C PRO A 235 2.93 -0.12 4.65
N THR A 236 3.20 1.15 4.94
CA THR A 236 3.59 1.63 6.28
C THR A 236 2.45 1.66 7.31
N GLY A 237 1.18 1.56 6.90
CA GLY A 237 0.05 1.56 7.83
C GLY A 237 0.03 2.72 8.85
N THR A 238 -0.44 2.42 10.06
CA THR A 238 -0.64 3.36 11.17
C THR A 238 0.56 3.39 12.14
N LEU A 239 1.78 3.44 11.61
CA LEU A 239 3.00 3.28 12.43
C LEU A 239 3.36 4.48 13.32
N TYR A 240 2.85 5.68 13.05
CA TYR A 240 3.30 6.90 13.73
C TYR A 240 3.18 6.85 15.26
N ARG A 241 2.08 6.31 15.81
CA ARG A 241 1.89 6.25 17.27
C ARG A 241 2.92 5.37 17.96
N LYS A 242 3.32 4.25 17.33
CA LYS A 242 4.37 3.36 17.87
C LYS A 242 5.73 4.06 17.78
N ILE A 243 6.01 4.68 16.63
CA ILE A 243 7.29 5.34 16.33
C ILE A 243 7.53 6.56 17.24
N SER A 244 6.50 7.36 17.49
CA SER A 244 6.59 8.52 18.38
C SER A 244 6.90 8.10 19.82
N LYS A 245 6.36 6.97 20.31
CA LYS A 245 6.70 6.41 21.62
C LYS A 245 8.16 5.94 21.73
N LEU A 246 8.74 5.51 20.61
CA LEU A 246 10.14 5.11 20.52
C LEU A 246 11.10 6.30 20.39
N GLY A 247 10.60 7.55 20.36
CA GLY A 247 11.42 8.76 20.34
C GLY A 247 11.89 9.19 18.94
N PHE A 248 11.45 8.53 17.86
CA PHE A 248 11.77 8.96 16.51
C PHE A 248 10.95 10.18 16.09
N LYS A 249 11.58 11.11 15.37
CA LYS A 249 10.95 12.36 14.89
C LYS A 249 9.78 12.10 13.94
N SER A 250 9.94 11.18 13.00
CA SER A 250 8.90 10.85 12.02
C SER A 250 8.99 9.41 11.53
N VAL A 251 7.97 8.98 10.78
CA VAL A 251 7.94 7.63 10.21
C VAL A 251 9.09 7.39 9.22
N ALA A 252 9.46 8.39 8.43
CA ALA A 252 10.59 8.29 7.51
C ALA A 252 11.92 8.13 8.24
N HIS A 253 12.14 8.85 9.34
CA HIS A 253 13.33 8.70 10.19
C HIS A 253 13.47 7.27 10.70
N TYR A 254 12.39 6.71 11.25
CA TYR A 254 12.37 5.33 11.72
C TYR A 254 12.70 4.32 10.61
N LEU A 255 12.04 4.42 9.45
CA LEU A 255 12.24 3.47 8.35
C LEU A 255 13.67 3.49 7.81
N ILE A 256 14.26 4.68 7.66
CA ILE A 256 15.61 4.83 7.15
C ILE A 256 16.63 4.36 8.19
N GLN A 257 16.54 4.83 9.44
CA GLN A 257 17.53 4.50 10.48
C GLN A 257 17.52 3.01 10.84
N THR A 258 16.35 2.39 11.01
CA THR A 258 16.27 0.97 11.39
C THR A 258 16.80 0.03 10.33
N ARG A 259 16.48 0.27 9.05
CA ARG A 259 16.93 -0.62 7.98
C ARG A 259 18.39 -0.40 7.59
N ARG A 260 18.92 0.81 7.80
CA ARG A 260 20.36 1.05 7.67
C ARG A 260 21.16 0.25 8.71
N ALA A 261 20.74 0.29 9.97
CA ALA A 261 21.40 -0.46 11.05
C ALA A 261 21.47 -1.98 10.75
N LEU A 262 20.43 -2.53 10.12
CA LEU A 262 20.43 -3.93 9.67
C LEU A 262 21.46 -4.17 8.55
N THR A 263 21.53 -3.30 7.54
CA THR A 263 22.49 -3.46 6.44
C THR A 263 23.95 -3.28 6.85
N ASP A 264 24.21 -2.48 7.88
CA ASP A 264 25.57 -2.28 8.39
C ASP A 264 25.99 -3.48 9.27
N SER A 265 25.05 -4.09 10.01
CA SER A 265 25.28 -5.32 10.78
C SER A 265 25.55 -6.55 9.91
N GLU A 266 24.96 -6.62 8.71
CA GLU A 266 25.21 -7.70 7.74
C GLU A 266 26.59 -7.57 7.04
N LYS A 267 27.13 -6.36 6.92
CA LYS A 267 28.45 -6.10 6.30
C LYS A 267 29.63 -6.38 7.22
N GLU A 268 29.42 -6.42 8.53
CA GLU A 268 30.47 -6.71 9.52
C GLU A 268 30.68 -8.21 9.78
N GLN A 269 29.96 -9.10 9.09
CA GLN A 269 30.27 -10.53 9.11
C GLN A 269 31.50 -10.81 8.21
N PRO A 270 32.65 -11.25 8.75
CA PRO A 270 33.77 -11.64 7.90
C PRO A 270 33.36 -12.88 7.08
N VAL A 271 33.34 -12.72 5.75
CA VAL A 271 33.30 -13.83 4.79
C VAL A 271 34.50 -14.74 5.06
N SER A 272 34.25 -15.80 5.85
CA SER A 272 35.20 -16.89 6.05
C SER A 272 35.31 -17.65 4.73
N ALA A 273 36.23 -17.19 3.88
CA ALA A 273 36.73 -17.94 2.75
C ALA A 273 37.43 -19.20 3.27
N LYS A 274 36.68 -20.30 3.42
CA LYS A 274 37.30 -21.62 3.41
C LYS A 274 37.78 -21.87 1.97
N ARG A 275 39.08 -21.78 1.75
CA ARG A 275 39.89 -22.80 1.03
C ARG A 275 41.27 -22.26 0.66
N SER A 276 42.27 -22.54 1.49
CA SER A 276 43.58 -23.04 1.06
C SER A 276 44.45 -23.28 2.31
N LEU A 277 44.67 -24.56 2.61
CA LEU A 277 45.65 -25.04 3.59
C LEU A 277 47.06 -24.89 2.99
N PRO A 278 48.08 -24.50 3.77
CA PRO A 278 49.47 -24.83 3.46
C PRO A 278 49.77 -26.25 3.92
N PHE A 279 50.38 -27.03 3.03
CA PHE A 279 51.04 -28.29 3.35
C PHE A 279 52.29 -28.03 4.19
N GLU A 280 52.50 -28.85 5.23
CA GLU A 280 53.84 -29.25 5.65
C GLU A 280 53.75 -30.65 6.28
N ASP A 281 54.46 -31.57 5.65
CA ASP A 281 54.53 -32.99 5.98
C ASP A 281 55.44 -33.23 7.19
N LYS A 282 55.03 -34.13 8.10
CA LYS A 282 55.98 -34.97 8.85
C LYS A 282 55.32 -36.26 9.32
N GLU A 283 55.91 -37.36 8.87
CA GLU A 283 55.48 -38.74 9.09
C GLU A 283 55.89 -39.31 10.47
N GLU A 284 55.22 -40.44 10.75
CA GLU A 284 55.62 -41.61 11.54
C GLU A 284 55.40 -41.69 13.07
N PHE A 285 54.39 -42.50 13.40
CA PHE A 285 54.43 -43.73 14.21
C PHE A 285 54.89 -43.67 15.69
N TYR A 286 53.96 -43.87 16.64
CA TYR A 286 53.70 -45.17 17.29
C TYR A 286 52.59 -45.04 18.36
N GLU A 287 51.53 -45.83 18.15
CA GLU A 287 50.81 -46.70 19.08
C GLU A 287 50.49 -46.30 20.54
N LYS A 288 49.21 -46.55 20.84
CA LYS A 288 48.63 -47.20 22.03
C LYS A 288 48.02 -46.34 23.12
N LYS A 289 46.72 -46.62 23.26
CA LYS A 289 45.75 -46.11 24.20
C LYS A 289 45.51 -47.22 25.21
N ASP A 290 45.92 -47.03 26.46
CA ASP A 290 45.45 -47.81 27.59
C ASP A 290 45.26 -46.84 28.76
N PHE A 291 44.00 -46.50 29.05
CA PHE A 291 43.60 -45.80 30.28
C PHE A 291 42.54 -46.68 30.95
N LEU A 292 42.95 -47.41 31.99
CA LEU A 292 42.08 -48.19 32.84
C LEU A 292 42.07 -47.57 34.24
N CYS A 293 40.90 -47.03 34.57
CA CYS A 293 40.17 -46.95 35.84
C CYS A 293 40.88 -46.83 37.21
N SER A 294 40.31 -45.90 37.99
CA SER A 294 40.09 -45.93 39.45
C SER A 294 41.22 -45.44 40.37
N ASP A 295 40.96 -44.35 41.12
CA ASP A 295 40.59 -44.42 42.55
C ASP A 295 40.63 -43.03 43.22
N GLU A 296 39.48 -42.61 43.78
CA GLU A 296 39.34 -41.73 44.96
C GLU A 296 39.90 -42.46 46.21
N PRO A 297 39.98 -41.91 47.46
CA PRO A 297 39.57 -40.59 47.99
C PRO A 297 40.63 -39.95 48.93
N GLY A 298 40.37 -38.75 49.49
CA GLY A 298 41.23 -38.28 50.61
C GLY A 298 41.06 -36.88 51.21
N LEU A 299 39.89 -36.58 51.78
CA LEU A 299 39.65 -35.95 53.10
C LEU A 299 40.63 -34.90 53.72
N LYS A 300 40.05 -33.74 54.13
CA LYS A 300 40.18 -32.96 55.42
C LYS A 300 40.32 -31.44 55.17
N LYS A 301 39.33 -30.59 55.49
CA LYS A 301 38.90 -30.00 56.80
C LYS A 301 39.84 -28.94 57.40
N SER A 302 39.37 -27.68 57.42
CA SER A 302 39.39 -26.69 58.53
C SER A 302 38.73 -25.39 58.01
N GLN A 303 37.54 -24.93 58.44
CA GLN A 303 37.25 -24.16 59.69
C GLN A 303 38.35 -23.12 59.97
N SER A 304 38.10 -21.82 60.17
CA SER A 304 36.98 -21.14 60.87
C SER A 304 37.01 -19.61 60.64
N SER A 305 35.88 -18.93 60.95
CA SER A 305 35.74 -17.66 61.72
C SER A 305 36.51 -16.39 61.28
N ASP A 306 36.04 -15.15 61.40
CA ASP A 306 34.77 -14.49 61.72
C ASP A 306 35.07 -12.97 61.64
N SER A 307 34.07 -12.15 61.34
CA SER A 307 33.86 -10.76 61.81
C SER A 307 35.02 -9.74 61.86
N ARG A 308 35.00 -8.76 60.96
CA ARG A 308 34.72 -7.31 61.25
C ARG A 308 34.69 -6.47 59.99
#